data_AF-A0A3M0WKW8-F1
#
_entry.id   AF-A0A3M0WKW8-F1
#
_cell.length_a   1.000
_cell.length_b   1.000
_cell.length_c   1.000
_cell.angle_alpha   90.00
_cell.angle_beta   90.00
_cell.angle_gamma   90.00
#
_symmetry.space_group_name_H-M   'P 1'
#
loop_
_entity.id
_entity.type
_entity.pdbx_description
1 polymer ?
#
loop_
_entity_poly.entity_id
_entity_poly.type
_entity_poly.pdbx_seq_one_letter_code
_entity_poly.pdbx_strand_id
1 'polypeptide(L)'
;MKKLFAAAVGAVVITSGAFAANGQQVFMSKGCGACHQASVDTVGPALKKIAKTYKGKKADLIKFLKGQGKPHVDPAKFAIMRPQLNTTKGLPKDQLEALADFILSH
;
A
#
# COMPACT_ATOMS: atom_id res chain seq x y z
N MET A 1 -16.97 -20.63 58.37
CA MET A 1 -17.49 -19.30 58.00
C MET A 1 -16.59 -18.70 56.93
N LYS A 2 -17.18 -18.39 55.76
CA LYS A 2 -16.88 -17.24 54.87
C LYS A 2 -15.41 -17.00 54.48
N LYS A 3 -14.98 -16.91 53.23
CA LYS A 3 -15.51 -17.06 51.86
C LYS A 3 -14.22 -17.09 51.03
N LEU A 4 -13.93 -18.16 50.30
CA LEU A 4 -12.85 -18.14 49.30
C LEU A 4 -13.42 -17.49 48.04
N PHE A 5 -12.94 -16.29 47.72
CA PHE A 5 -13.26 -15.59 46.49
C PHE A 5 -12.44 -16.20 45.36
N ALA A 6 -13.08 -17.03 44.54
CA ALA A 6 -12.57 -17.42 43.23
C ALA A 6 -12.70 -16.21 42.28
N ALA A 7 -11.60 -15.49 42.07
CA ALA A 7 -11.51 -14.52 41.00
C ALA A 7 -11.36 -15.28 39.67
N ALA A 8 -12.46 -15.38 38.92
CA ALA A 8 -12.45 -15.84 37.55
C ALA A 8 -11.59 -14.89 36.71
N VAL A 9 -10.42 -15.37 36.29
CA VAL A 9 -9.60 -14.74 35.25
C VAL A 9 -10.39 -14.89 33.94
N GLY A 10 -11.21 -13.89 33.65
CA GLY A 10 -11.83 -13.74 32.34
C GLY A 10 -10.72 -13.55 31.32
N ALA A 11 -10.50 -14.58 30.50
CA ALA A 11 -9.66 -14.47 29.32
C ALA A 11 -10.29 -13.43 28.39
N VAL A 12 -9.79 -12.19 28.47
CA VAL A 12 -10.00 -11.18 27.44
C VAL A 12 -9.28 -11.69 26.21
N VAL A 13 -10.04 -12.33 25.31
CA VAL A 13 -9.60 -12.60 23.95
C VAL A 13 -9.45 -11.23 23.30
N ILE A 14 -8.23 -10.69 23.33
CA ILE A 14 -7.85 -9.56 22.50
C ILE A 14 -7.82 -10.11 21.08
N THR A 15 -8.97 -10.12 20.41
CA THR A 15 -9.02 -10.25 18.97
C THR A 15 -8.20 -9.08 18.43
N SER A 16 -6.97 -9.37 18.03
CA SER A 16 -6.09 -8.44 17.33
C SER A 16 -6.75 -8.14 15.98
N GLY A 17 -7.66 -7.18 15.98
CA GLY A 17 -8.12 -6.54 14.76
C GLY A 17 -6.89 -5.96 14.10
N ALA A 18 -6.49 -6.51 12.96
CA ALA A 18 -5.48 -5.92 12.11
C ALA A 18 -5.92 -4.48 11.81
N PHE A 19 -5.23 -3.49 12.36
CA PHE A 19 -5.43 -2.10 11.98
C PHE A 19 -5.14 -2.01 10.49
N ALA A 20 -6.17 -1.76 9.67
CA ALA A 20 -5.98 -1.60 8.24
C ALA A 20 -5.04 -0.41 7.99
N ALA A 21 -3.94 -0.65 7.28
CA ALA A 21 -2.99 0.40 6.94
C ALA A 21 -3.65 1.50 6.09
N ASN A 22 -3.29 2.76 6.31
CA ASN A 22 -3.78 3.89 5.51
C ASN A 22 -2.88 4.09 4.27
N GLY A 23 -3.40 3.76 3.08
CA GLY A 23 -2.66 3.84 1.83
C GLY A 23 -2.19 5.24 1.44
N GLN A 24 -3.00 6.27 1.71
CA GLN A 24 -2.62 7.67 1.46
C GLN A 24 -1.44 8.09 2.33
N GLN A 25 -1.46 7.71 3.61
CA GLN A 25 -0.36 7.99 4.53
C GLN A 25 0.92 7.25 4.11
N VAL A 26 0.82 5.98 3.69
CA VAL A 26 1.96 5.25 3.13
C VAL A 26 2.52 5.98 1.91
N PHE A 27 1.65 6.36 0.96
CA PHE A 27 2.06 7.07 -0.26
C PHE A 27 2.77 8.41 0.04
N MET A 28 2.24 9.20 0.98
CA MET A 28 2.83 10.47 1.38
C MET A 28 4.14 10.29 2.15
N SER A 29 4.18 9.38 3.15
CA SER A 29 5.36 9.15 4.00
C SER A 29 6.56 8.59 3.24
N LYS A 30 6.34 7.93 2.10
CA LYS A 30 7.39 7.43 1.22
C LYS A 30 7.77 8.42 0.10
N GLY A 31 7.21 9.63 0.11
CA GLY A 31 7.55 10.70 -0.83
C GLY A 31 7.03 10.47 -2.25
N CYS A 32 6.11 9.51 -2.46
CA CYS A 32 5.63 9.16 -3.81
C CYS A 32 4.97 10.35 -4.52
N GLY A 33 4.33 11.24 -3.75
CA GLY A 33 3.68 12.45 -4.25
C GLY A 33 4.61 13.47 -4.91
N ALA A 34 5.92 13.42 -4.67
CA ALA A 34 6.87 14.32 -5.31
C ALA A 34 6.91 14.12 -6.84
N CYS A 35 6.64 12.89 -7.30
CA CYS A 35 6.66 12.53 -8.72
C CYS A 35 5.30 12.08 -9.27
N HIS A 36 4.36 11.70 -8.40
CA HIS A 36 3.05 11.19 -8.81
C HIS A 36 1.94 12.07 -8.25
N GLN A 37 1.39 12.95 -9.10
CA GLN A 37 0.25 13.79 -8.76
C GLN A 37 -1.07 13.08 -9.05
N ALA A 38 -2.17 13.55 -8.46
CA ALA A 38 -3.47 12.90 -8.60
C ALA A 38 -3.94 12.82 -10.07
N SER A 39 -3.85 13.93 -10.82
CA SER A 39 -4.45 14.07 -12.16
C SER A 39 -3.50 14.57 -13.25
N VAL A 40 -2.25 14.90 -12.93
CA VAL A 40 -1.30 15.52 -13.88
C VAL A 40 -0.04 14.66 -13.96
N ASP A 41 0.41 14.37 -15.18
CA ASP A 41 1.70 13.72 -15.42
C ASP A 41 2.81 14.75 -15.14
N THR A 42 3.78 14.41 -14.28
CA THR A 42 4.95 15.26 -13.99
C THR A 42 6.23 14.49 -14.32
N VAL A 43 7.04 14.17 -13.31
CA VAL A 43 8.17 13.24 -13.45
C VAL A 43 7.63 11.84 -13.67
N GLY A 44 6.66 11.43 -12.85
CA GLY A 44 5.90 10.20 -12.99
C GLY A 44 4.50 10.42 -13.57
N PRO A 45 3.84 9.36 -14.05
CA PRO A 45 2.45 9.43 -14.49
C PRO A 45 1.50 9.77 -13.32
N ALA A 46 0.40 10.44 -13.65
CA ALA A 46 -0.68 10.74 -12.72
C ALA A 46 -1.26 9.46 -12.09
N LEU A 47 -1.74 9.55 -10.85
CA LEU A 47 -2.42 8.44 -10.18
C LEU A 47 -3.63 7.96 -10.98
N LYS A 48 -4.45 8.86 -11.52
CA LYS A 48 -5.56 8.52 -12.44
C LYS A 48 -5.13 7.66 -13.63
N LYS A 49 -3.96 7.96 -14.20
CA LYS A 49 -3.43 7.21 -15.37
C LYS A 49 -2.94 5.83 -14.95
N ILE A 50 -2.28 5.72 -13.80
CA ILE A 50 -1.87 4.44 -13.21
C ILE A 50 -3.10 3.61 -12.89
N ALA A 51 -4.09 4.17 -12.20
CA ALA A 51 -5.33 3.51 -11.81
C ALA A 51 -6.10 2.96 -13.01
N LYS A 52 -6.26 3.77 -14.06
CA LYS A 52 -6.88 3.35 -15.32
C LYS A 52 -6.15 2.16 -15.95
N THR A 53 -4.81 2.18 -15.96
CA THR A 53 -3.99 1.11 -16.54
C THR A 53 -4.12 -0.21 -15.76
N TYR A 54 -4.23 -0.12 -14.44
CA TYR A 54 -4.35 -1.28 -13.54
C TYR A 54 -5.79 -1.58 -13.10
N LYS A 55 -6.81 -1.03 -13.78
CA LYS A 55 -8.22 -1.29 -13.44
C LYS A 55 -8.51 -2.78 -13.45
N GLY A 56 -8.99 -3.32 -12.32
CA GLY A 56 -9.25 -4.76 -12.13
C GLY A 56 -8.00 -5.62 -11.99
N LYS A 57 -6.80 -5.03 -11.93
CA LYS A 57 -5.49 -5.72 -11.91
C LYS A 57 -4.66 -5.35 -10.69
N LYS A 58 -5.29 -5.24 -9.51
CA LYS A 58 -4.60 -4.90 -8.24
C LYS A 58 -3.41 -5.81 -7.96
N ALA A 59 -3.57 -7.11 -8.19
CA ALA A 59 -2.49 -8.08 -7.99
C ALA A 59 -1.25 -7.78 -8.86
N ASP A 60 -1.44 -7.31 -10.10
CA ASP A 60 -0.33 -6.95 -10.98
C ASP A 60 0.32 -5.64 -10.57
N LEU A 61 -0.46 -4.67 -10.06
CA LEU A 61 0.11 -3.47 -9.45
C LEU A 61 0.98 -3.82 -8.24
N ILE A 62 0.50 -4.71 -7.36
CA ILE A 62 1.28 -5.19 -6.21
C ILE A 62 2.56 -5.90 -6.67
N LYS A 63 2.49 -6.76 -7.70
CA LYS A 63 3.70 -7.39 -8.27
C LYS A 63 4.68 -6.34 -8.80
N PHE A 64 4.20 -5.31 -9.49
CA PHE A 64 5.04 -4.19 -9.94
C PHE A 64 5.69 -3.46 -8.77
N LEU A 65 4.94 -3.15 -7.71
CA LEU A 65 5.47 -2.51 -6.50
C LEU A 65 6.47 -3.40 -5.74
N LYS A 66 6.38 -4.73 -5.87
CA LYS A 66 7.41 -5.68 -5.42
C LYS A 66 8.58 -5.81 -6.40
N GLY A 67 8.61 -5.04 -7.47
CA GLY A 67 9.58 -5.13 -8.58
C GLY A 67 9.64 -6.50 -9.25
N GLN A 68 8.53 -7.22 -9.23
CA GLN A 68 8.33 -8.51 -9.91
C GLN A 68 7.48 -8.35 -11.19
N GLY A 69 6.98 -7.14 -11.46
CA GLY A 69 6.16 -6.81 -12.62
C GLY A 69 6.90 -5.93 -13.65
N LYS A 70 6.45 -5.99 -14.90
CA LYS A 70 6.93 -5.10 -15.98
C LYS A 70 6.25 -3.72 -15.87
N PRO A 71 6.89 -2.63 -16.34
CA PRO A 71 6.21 -1.35 -16.44
C PRO A 71 5.10 -1.40 -17.50
N HIS A 72 3.86 -1.16 -17.08
CA HIS A 72 2.70 -1.12 -17.99
C HIS A 72 2.27 0.31 -18.37
N VAL A 73 2.66 1.32 -17.60
CA VAL A 73 2.17 2.71 -17.75
C VAL A 73 3.08 3.53 -18.65
N ASP A 74 4.39 3.55 -18.37
CA ASP A 74 5.40 4.27 -19.17
C ASP A 74 6.73 3.50 -19.14
N PRO A 75 6.93 2.54 -20.07
CA PRO A 75 8.16 1.75 -20.13
C PRO A 75 9.42 2.57 -20.39
N ALA A 76 9.32 3.67 -21.16
CA ALA A 76 10.46 4.52 -21.50
C ALA A 76 11.02 5.24 -20.27
N LYS A 77 10.15 5.63 -19.33
CA LYS A 77 10.54 6.27 -18.05
C LYS A 77 10.77 5.29 -16.90
N PHE A 78 10.69 3.98 -17.13
CA PHE A 78 10.82 2.99 -16.06
C PHE A 78 12.15 3.07 -15.33
N ALA A 79 13.24 3.44 -16.01
CA ALA A 79 14.55 3.60 -15.38
C ALA A 79 14.55 4.63 -14.23
N ILE A 80 13.66 5.62 -14.27
CA ILE A 80 13.48 6.64 -13.22
C ILE A 80 12.73 6.06 -12.01
N MET A 81 11.69 5.25 -12.26
CA MET A 81 10.87 4.64 -11.20
C MET A 81 11.55 3.43 -10.54
N ARG A 82 12.38 2.68 -11.28
CA ARG A 82 12.97 1.41 -10.85
C ARG A 82 13.68 1.47 -9.48
N PRO A 83 14.51 2.49 -9.17
CA PRO A 83 15.14 2.59 -7.85
C PRO A 83 14.13 2.72 -6.69
N GLN A 84 13.00 3.38 -6.93
CA GLN A 84 11.95 3.61 -5.92
C GLN A 84 11.25 2.31 -5.50
N LEU A 85 11.35 1.25 -6.33
CA LEU A 85 10.81 -0.07 -5.98
C LEU A 85 11.54 -0.72 -4.80
N ASN A 86 12.76 -0.28 -4.46
CA ASN A 86 13.43 -0.72 -3.25
C ASN A 86 12.65 -0.31 -1.99
N THR A 87 11.99 0.84 -2.03
CA THR A 87 11.13 1.31 -0.94
C THR A 87 9.88 0.45 -0.80
N THR A 88 9.20 0.17 -1.92
CA THR A 88 7.91 -0.53 -1.90
C THR A 88 8.05 -2.04 -1.67
N LYS A 89 9.17 -2.65 -2.09
CA LYS A 89 9.50 -4.05 -1.78
C LYS A 89 9.66 -4.32 -0.28
N GLY A 90 10.13 -3.33 0.47
CA GLY A 90 10.34 -3.42 1.92
C GLY A 90 9.08 -3.14 2.75
N LEU A 91 7.95 -2.81 2.11
CA LEU A 91 6.71 -2.54 2.85
C LEU A 91 6.08 -3.84 3.37
N PRO A 92 5.53 -3.82 4.59
CA PRO A 92 4.60 -4.84 5.07
C PRO A 92 3.45 -5.08 4.09
N LYS A 93 2.94 -6.32 4.04
CA LYS A 93 1.92 -6.73 3.05
C LYS A 93 0.66 -5.84 3.11
N ASP A 94 0.17 -5.56 4.31
CA ASP A 94 -0.98 -4.70 4.58
C ASP A 94 -0.75 -3.26 4.09
N GLN A 95 0.43 -2.69 4.34
CA GLN A 95 0.80 -1.36 3.85
C GLN A 95 0.91 -1.31 2.32
N LEU A 96 1.44 -2.37 1.71
CA LEU A 96 1.57 -2.48 0.26
C LEU A 96 0.22 -2.64 -0.43
N GLU A 97 -0.68 -3.43 0.17
CA GLU A 97 -2.06 -3.59 -0.31
C GLU A 97 -2.84 -2.28 -0.19
N ALA A 98 -2.73 -1.59 0.95
CA ALA A 98 -3.34 -0.28 1.16
C ALA A 98 -2.79 0.78 0.19
N LEU A 99 -1.48 0.79 -0.06
CA LEU A 99 -0.86 1.67 -1.06
C LEU A 99 -1.44 1.41 -2.46
N ALA A 100 -1.57 0.15 -2.85
CA ALA A 100 -2.17 -0.21 -4.13
C ALA A 100 -3.64 0.23 -4.22
N ASP A 101 -4.43 0.06 -3.16
CA ASP A 101 -5.82 0.53 -3.11
C ASP A 101 -5.93 2.04 -3.25
N PHE A 102 -5.10 2.78 -2.55
CA PHE A 102 -5.04 4.24 -2.67
C PHE A 102 -4.70 4.68 -4.10
N ILE A 103 -3.71 4.06 -4.74
CA ILE A 103 -3.38 4.37 -6.13
C ILE A 103 -4.57 4.08 -7.05
N LEU A 104 -5.26 2.95 -6.85
CA LEU A 104 -6.39 2.52 -7.68
C LEU A 104 -7.68 3.30 -7.43
N SER A 105 -7.79 4.04 -6.32
CA SER A 105 -8.97 4.85 -6.01
C SER A 105 -9.00 6.21 -6.71
N HIS A 106 -8.02 6.51 -7.57
CA HIS A 106 -7.92 7.76 -8.34
C HIS A 106 -8.47 7.61 -9.75
#